data_AF-A0A6J2Y9Y5-F1
#
_entry.id   AF-A0A6J2Y9Y5-F1
#
_cell.length_a   1.000
_cell.length_b   1.000
_cell.length_c   1.000
_cell.angle_alpha   90.00
_cell.angle_beta   90.00
_cell.angle_gamma   90.00
#
_symmetry.space_group_name_H-M   'P 1'
#
loop_
_entity.id
_entity.type
_entity.pdbx_description
1 polymer ?
#
loop_
_entity_poly.entity_id
_entity_poly.type
_entity_poly.pdbx_seq_one_letter_code
_entity_poly.pdbx_strand_id
1 'polypeptide(L)'
;MSTAAEITENSTSKMIIMPTNYRRKGNCSRATWTEVMLKMAMQAVRSGNMGVNEASREFKVPYTTLRRRLVRGDTKKKSLGSPSVLGLENERKIVEGCLTVGITCTFSW
;
A
#
# COMPACT_ATOMS: atom_id res chain seq x y z
N MET A 1 44.03 47.37 20.66
CA MET A 1 45.04 46.47 20.08
C MET A 1 44.68 45.05 20.47
N SER A 2 44.44 44.20 19.48
CA SER A 2 43.94 42.83 19.61
C SER A 2 44.77 41.94 20.53
N THR A 3 44.12 41.05 21.29
CA THR A 3 44.78 39.87 21.83
C THR A 3 43.81 38.68 21.92
N ALA A 4 44.23 37.58 21.28
CA ALA A 4 43.88 36.15 21.44
C ALA A 4 42.38 35.78 21.40
N ALA A 5 41.86 35.18 20.33
CA ALA A 5 42.03 33.76 19.97
C ALA A 5 41.46 32.81 21.04
N GLU A 6 40.21 32.39 20.85
CA GLU A 6 39.76 31.05 21.25
C GLU A 6 38.82 30.50 20.18
N ILE A 7 39.44 29.88 19.18
CA ILE A 7 38.87 28.79 18.39
C ILE A 7 38.92 27.57 19.32
N THR A 8 37.89 27.38 20.12
CA THR A 8 37.60 26.14 20.86
C THR A 8 36.11 26.22 21.16
N GLU A 9 35.24 25.36 20.66
CA GLU A 9 35.35 23.93 20.73
C GLU A 9 35.02 23.30 19.38
N ASN A 10 36.02 22.55 18.89
CA ASN A 10 35.86 21.28 18.22
C ASN A 10 34.41 20.91 17.94
N SER A 11 34.05 20.93 16.66
CA SER A 11 33.74 19.71 15.92
C SER A 11 33.37 18.52 16.84
N THR A 12 32.28 18.64 17.59
CA THR A 12 31.64 17.49 18.20
C THR A 12 31.06 16.77 17.02
N SER A 13 31.85 15.85 16.46
CA SER A 13 31.42 14.86 15.48
C SER A 13 30.06 14.41 15.95
N LYS A 14 29.01 14.87 15.25
CA LYS A 14 27.67 14.37 15.38
C LYS A 14 27.82 12.91 15.04
N MET A 15 28.03 12.08 16.06
CA MET A 15 27.97 10.64 15.95
C MET A 15 26.65 10.41 15.23
N ILE A 16 26.74 9.97 13.96
CA ILE A 16 25.57 9.56 13.20
C ILE A 16 25.16 8.24 13.87
N ILE A 17 24.53 8.35 15.03
CA ILE A 17 23.85 7.25 15.68
C ILE A 17 22.71 6.95 14.73
N MET A 18 22.89 5.90 13.93
CA MET A 18 21.88 5.39 13.02
C MET A 18 20.56 5.28 13.81
N PRO A 19 19.55 6.12 13.52
CA PRO A 19 18.39 6.21 14.38
C PRO A 19 17.68 4.87 14.39
N THR A 20 17.67 4.21 15.55
CA THR A 20 17.04 2.91 15.81
C THR A 20 15.51 2.98 15.84
N ASN A 21 14.94 4.19 15.79
CA ASN A 21 13.49 4.35 15.72
C ASN A 21 12.97 4.01 14.33
N TYR A 22 12.65 2.73 14.15
CA TYR A 22 11.93 2.26 12.96
C TYR A 22 10.50 2.80 12.98
N ARG A 23 10.26 3.92 12.28
CA ARG A 23 8.91 4.30 11.86
C ARG A 23 8.48 3.36 10.74
N ARG A 24 7.50 2.50 11.02
CA ARG A 24 6.73 1.86 9.94
C ARG A 24 6.24 2.96 9.01
N LYS A 25 6.50 2.80 7.71
CA LYS A 25 5.86 3.59 6.66
C LYS A 25 4.36 3.52 6.96
N GLY A 26 3.75 4.63 7.36
CA GLY A 26 2.39 4.67 7.86
C GLY A 26 1.39 4.14 6.84
N ASN A 27 0.11 4.10 7.22
CA ASN A 27 -1.01 3.62 6.40
C ASN A 27 -1.08 4.43 5.09
N CYS A 28 -0.27 4.06 4.10
CA CYS A 28 -0.41 4.49 2.73
C CYS A 28 -1.83 4.09 2.35
N SER A 29 -2.69 5.07 2.02
CA SER A 29 -4.03 4.82 1.49
C SER A 29 -3.92 3.80 0.37
N ARG A 30 -4.17 2.54 0.72
CA ARG A 30 -3.82 1.40 -0.12
C ARG A 30 -4.89 1.35 -1.20
N ALA A 31 -4.47 1.63 -2.44
CA ALA A 31 -5.26 1.45 -3.65
C ALA A 31 -6.58 2.25 -3.70
N THR A 32 -6.51 3.58 -3.54
CA THR A 32 -7.63 4.53 -3.78
C THR A 32 -8.25 4.43 -5.18
N TRP A 33 -7.52 3.88 -6.16
CA TRP A 33 -8.00 3.73 -7.54
C TRP A 33 -9.00 2.57 -7.67
N THR A 34 -10.02 2.67 -8.52
CA THR A 34 -11.01 1.60 -8.75
C THR A 34 -10.61 0.69 -9.91
N GLU A 35 -11.23 -0.49 -10.03
CA GLU A 35 -11.01 -1.37 -11.19
C GLU A 35 -11.45 -0.74 -12.50
N VAL A 36 -12.52 0.05 -12.46
CA VAL A 36 -13.04 0.76 -13.64
C VAL A 36 -12.01 1.75 -14.14
N MET A 37 -11.43 2.56 -13.26
CA MET A 37 -10.36 3.50 -13.60
C MET A 37 -9.14 2.80 -14.22
N LEU A 38 -8.76 1.64 -13.68
CA LEU A 38 -7.68 0.84 -14.25
C LEU A 38 -8.01 0.34 -15.67
N LYS A 39 -9.23 -0.14 -15.91
CA LYS A 39 -9.66 -0.60 -17.24
C LYS A 39 -9.64 0.52 -18.27
N MET A 40 -10.19 1.68 -17.91
CA MET A 40 -10.18 2.87 -18.77
C MET A 40 -8.75 3.33 -19.07
N ALA A 41 -7.88 3.36 -18.06
CA ALA A 41 -6.46 3.69 -18.25
C ALA A 41 -5.76 2.74 -19.22
N MET A 42 -5.97 1.43 -19.09
CA MET A 42 -5.36 0.46 -20.01
C MET A 42 -5.92 0.56 -21.41
N GLN A 43 -7.22 0.84 -21.57
CA GLN A 43 -7.85 1.02 -22.88
C GLN A 43 -7.26 2.25 -23.59
N ALA A 44 -7.13 3.38 -22.89
CA ALA A 44 -6.57 4.61 -23.45
C ALA A 44 -5.10 4.46 -23.86
N VAL A 45 -4.32 3.67 -23.12
CA VAL A 45 -2.94 3.35 -23.48
C VAL A 45 -2.87 2.41 -24.68
N ARG A 46 -3.76 1.41 -24.76
CA ARG A 46 -3.81 0.46 -25.89
C ARG A 46 -4.28 1.11 -27.18
N SER A 47 -5.21 2.06 -27.10
CA SER A 47 -5.67 2.83 -28.27
C SER A 47 -4.65 3.86 -28.74
N GLY A 48 -3.55 4.07 -28.00
CA GLY A 48 -2.54 5.09 -28.31
C GLY A 48 -2.99 6.53 -28.06
N ASN A 49 -4.12 6.73 -27.36
CA ASN A 49 -4.65 8.07 -27.08
C ASN A 49 -3.84 8.81 -26.01
N MET A 50 -3.30 8.09 -25.02
CA MET A 50 -2.51 8.68 -23.93
C MET A 50 -1.29 7.81 -23.58
N GLY A 51 -0.21 8.46 -23.16
CA GLY A 51 0.97 7.76 -22.64
C GLY A 51 0.73 7.15 -21.24
N VAL A 52 1.56 6.19 -20.84
CA VAL A 52 1.43 5.52 -19.51
C VAL A 52 1.52 6.51 -18.35
N ASN A 53 2.36 7.54 -18.46
CA ASN A 53 2.53 8.56 -17.43
C ASN A 53 1.31 9.50 -17.34
N GLU A 54 0.76 9.86 -18.50
CA GLU A 54 -0.42 10.73 -18.59
C GLU A 54 -1.67 10.01 -18.07
N ALA A 55 -1.93 8.78 -18.52
CA ALA A 55 -3.01 7.95 -18.03
C ALA A 55 -2.91 7.71 -16.50
N SER A 56 -1.70 7.61 -15.96
CA SER A 56 -1.49 7.49 -14.51
C SER A 56 -2.02 8.70 -13.73
N ARG A 57 -1.82 9.90 -14.26
CA ARG A 57 -2.27 11.16 -13.64
C ARG A 57 -3.78 11.33 -13.75
N GLU A 58 -4.33 11.07 -14.94
CA GLU A 58 -5.75 11.24 -15.23
C GLU A 58 -6.62 10.30 -14.39
N PHE A 59 -6.31 9.00 -14.41
CA PHE A 59 -7.09 7.98 -13.72
C PHE A 59 -6.68 7.76 -12.25
N LYS A 60 -5.72 8.56 -11.74
CA LYS A 60 -5.15 8.45 -10.38
C LYS A 60 -4.66 7.02 -10.04
N VAL A 61 -4.24 6.26 -11.04
CA VAL A 61 -3.63 4.93 -10.86
C VAL A 61 -2.12 5.10 -10.84
N PRO A 62 -1.39 4.59 -9.83
CA PRO A 62 0.07 4.74 -9.79
C PRO A 62 0.75 4.15 -11.03
N TYR A 63 1.70 4.89 -11.61
CA TYR A 63 2.43 4.51 -12.83
C TYR A 63 2.97 3.08 -12.78
N THR A 64 3.64 2.72 -11.68
CA THR A 64 4.23 1.38 -11.49
C THR A 64 3.17 0.28 -11.49
N THR A 65 1.99 0.56 -10.98
CA THR A 65 0.85 -0.36 -10.96
C THR A 65 0.28 -0.54 -12.35
N LEU A 66 0.08 0.57 -13.08
CA LEU A 66 -0.44 0.56 -14.44
C LEU A 66 0.50 -0.19 -15.39
N ARG A 67 1.80 0.12 -15.36
CA ARG A 67 2.83 -0.55 -16.18
C ARG A 67 2.89 -2.05 -15.92
N ARG A 68 2.92 -2.48 -14.64
CA ARG A 68 2.95 -3.90 -14.28
C ARG A 68 1.74 -4.65 -14.81
N ARG A 69 0.56 -4.05 -14.71
CA ARG A 69 -0.71 -4.64 -15.17
C ARG A 69 -0.81 -4.67 -16.68
N LEU A 70 -0.28 -3.66 -17.38
CA LEU A 70 -0.23 -3.64 -18.84
C LEU A 70 0.58 -4.82 -19.39
N VAL A 71 1.75 -5.11 -18.78
CA VAL A 71 2.59 -6.26 -19.15
C VAL A 71 1.90 -7.59 -18.85
N ARG A 72 1.18 -7.70 -17.73
CA ARG A 72 0.49 -8.95 -17.34
C ARG A 72 -0.87 -9.16 -18.03
N GLY A 73 -1.51 -8.09 -18.52
CA GLY A 73 -2.90 -8.12 -19.00
C GLY A 73 -3.96 -8.21 -17.89
N ASP A 74 -3.60 -8.00 -16.63
CA ASP A 74 -4.49 -8.19 -15.47
C ASP A 74 -5.40 -6.97 -15.19
N THR A 75 -6.71 -7.13 -15.40
CA THR A 75 -7.69 -6.04 -15.22
C THR A 75 -8.35 -5.97 -13.84
N LYS A 76 -8.35 -7.08 -13.08
CA LYS A 76 -9.03 -7.19 -11.78
C LYS A 76 -8.10 -6.85 -10.62
N LYS A 77 -8.61 -6.28 -9.53
CA LYS A 77 -7.89 -6.24 -8.27
C LYS A 77 -7.94 -7.64 -7.66
N LYS A 78 -6.77 -8.19 -7.33
CA LYS A 78 -6.68 -9.43 -6.56
C LYS A 78 -6.80 -9.08 -5.09
N SER A 79 -7.46 -9.94 -4.32
CA SER A 79 -7.35 -9.91 -2.87
C SER A 79 -5.86 -10.06 -2.50
N LEU A 80 -5.43 -9.34 -1.46
CA LEU A 80 -4.03 -9.41 -1.01
C LEU A 80 -3.71 -10.76 -0.35
N GLY A 81 -4.74 -11.50 0.07
CA GLY A 81 -4.62 -12.84 0.65
C GLY A 81 -4.98 -13.94 -0.34
N SER A 82 -4.61 -15.16 0.06
CA SER A 82 -5.03 -16.40 -0.59
C SER A 82 -6.56 -16.47 -0.70
N PRO A 83 -7.08 -17.11 -1.76
CA PRO A 83 -8.51 -17.37 -1.84
C PRO A 83 -8.95 -18.29 -0.69
N SER A 84 -10.21 -18.17 -0.26
CA SER A 84 -10.76 -19.08 0.73
C SER A 84 -10.81 -20.51 0.19
N VAL A 85 -10.43 -21.47 1.04
CA VAL A 85 -10.43 -22.90 0.69
C VAL A 85 -11.84 -23.48 0.78
N LEU A 86 -12.60 -23.06 1.79
CA LEU A 86 -13.93 -23.62 2.08
C LEU A 86 -15.05 -22.94 1.27
N GLY A 87 -14.80 -21.76 0.70
CA GLY A 87 -15.77 -20.97 -0.06
C GLY A 87 -16.74 -20.18 0.84
N LEU A 88 -17.36 -19.15 0.26
CA LEU A 88 -18.17 -18.16 1.00
C LEU A 88 -19.37 -18.79 1.73
N GLU A 89 -20.09 -19.70 1.07
CA GLU A 89 -21.31 -20.27 1.64
C GLU A 89 -21.02 -21.20 2.82
N ASN A 90 -19.95 -21.98 2.75
CA ASN A 90 -19.57 -22.88 3.84
C ASN A 90 -19.03 -22.09 5.03
N GLU A 91 -18.26 -21.04 4.79
CA GLU A 91 -17.83 -20.10 5.83
C GLU A 91 -19.03 -19.46 6.53
N ARG A 92 -20.06 -19.04 5.76
CA ARG A 92 -21.29 -18.47 6.33
C ARG A 92 -22.04 -19.47 7.20
N LYS A 93 -22.18 -20.72 6.77
CA LYS A 93 -22.81 -21.79 7.55
C LYS A 93 -22.04 -22.08 8.84
N ILE A 94 -20.71 -22.05 8.81
CA ILE A 94 -19.89 -22.23 10.01
C ILE A 94 -20.10 -21.07 10.98
N VAL A 95 -20.16 -19.83 10.47
CA VAL A 95 -20.44 -18.63 11.29
C VAL A 95 -21.83 -18.71 11.90
N GLU A 96 -22.86 -19.01 11.10
CA GLU A 96 -24.24 -19.20 11.57
C GLU A 96 -24.34 -20.31 12.61
N GLY A 97 -23.66 -21.43 12.38
CA GLY A 97 -23.53 -22.51 13.34
C GLY A 97 -22.92 -22.01 14.64
N CYS A 98 -21.76 -21.36 14.60
CA CYS A 98 -21.06 -20.82 15.78
C CYS A 98 -21.94 -19.88 16.62
N LEU A 99 -22.70 -19.01 15.95
CA LEU A 99 -23.67 -18.12 16.58
C LEU A 99 -24.85 -18.88 17.21
N THR A 100 -25.31 -19.95 16.57
CA THR A 100 -26.44 -20.78 17.02
C THR A 100 -26.07 -21.67 18.21
N VAL A 101 -24.87 -22.27 18.21
CA VAL A 101 -24.39 -23.10 19.34
C VAL A 101 -23.91 -22.26 20.52
N GLY A 102 -23.99 -20.92 20.42
CA GLY A 102 -23.67 -20.03 21.52
C GLY A 102 -22.20 -20.06 21.95
N ILE A 103 -21.28 -20.47 21.05
CA ILE A 103 -19.83 -20.29 21.25
C ILE A 103 -19.54 -18.81 21.02
N THR A 104 -20.06 -17.97 21.89
CA THR A 104 -19.63 -16.59 21.96
C THR A 104 -18.23 -16.64 22.57
N CYS A 105 -17.21 -16.38 21.76
CA CYS A 105 -15.91 -15.98 22.28
C CYS A 105 -16.10 -14.62 22.97
N THR A 106 -16.68 -14.61 24.17
CA THR A 106 -16.57 -13.48 25.08
C THR A 106 -15.13 -13.47 25.57
N PHE A 107 -14.27 -12.86 24.77
CA PHE A 107 -12.93 -12.49 25.18
C PHE A 107 -13.08 -11.34 26.19
N SER A 108 -13.41 -11.68 27.44
CA SER A 108 -13.30 -10.79 28.58
C SER A 108 -11.89 -10.96 29.14
N TRP A 109 -11.09 -9.91 28.99
CA TRP A 109 -9.73 -9.77 29.53
C TRP A 109 -9.76 -9.65 31.06
#